data_AF-A0A2P2KB89-F1
#
_entry.id   AF-A0A2P2KB89-F1
#
_cell.length_a   1.000
_cell.length_b   1.000
_cell.length_c   1.000
_cell.angle_alpha   90.00
_cell.angle_beta   90.00
_cell.angle_gamma   90.00
#
_symmetry.space_group_name_H-M   'P 1'
#
loop_
_entity.id
_entity.type
_entity.pdbx_description
1 polymer ?
#
loop_
_entity_poly.entity_id
_entity_poly.type
_entity_poly.pdbx_seq_one_letter_code
_entity_poly.pdbx_strand_id
1 'polypeptide(L)'
;MTMDREKEREIELESAMYTNCLLLGMDPNIIGLGASNGTPRVGLFRHSNPKLGEQLLYFILSSLRGPAQSAKDFDKVWPIFDSAQSRDFRKVVQGIISELESHGALPRSNSRVSSLATCCGPRFVELLWQLSLHALREVHRRTFPADVASNPLPASLTDVAFQHAATLLPVTKARIALERRRFLKNAETAVQRQAMWSNLAHEMTAEFRGLCAEEVKWKLVNI
;
A
#
# COMPACT_ATOMS: atom_id res chain seq x y z
N MET A 1 -18.04 -4.68 -7.35
CA MET A 1 -17.96 -5.73 -6.31
C MET A 1 -16.58 -5.80 -5.64
N THR A 2 -15.46 -6.05 -6.33
CA THR A 2 -14.13 -6.10 -5.68
C THR A 2 -13.55 -4.72 -5.35
N MET A 3 -13.65 -3.75 -6.26
CA MET A 3 -13.21 -2.37 -6.01
C MET A 3 -13.97 -1.69 -4.86
N ASP A 4 -15.27 -1.98 -4.70
CA ASP A 4 -16.06 -1.42 -3.62
C ASP A 4 -15.56 -1.92 -2.26
N ARG A 5 -15.20 -3.21 -2.18
CA ARG A 5 -14.62 -3.82 -0.96
C ARG A 5 -13.25 -3.26 -0.61
N GLU A 6 -12.40 -2.99 -1.61
CA GLU A 6 -11.08 -2.39 -1.35
C GLU A 6 -11.19 -0.97 -0.81
N LYS A 7 -12.13 -0.18 -1.37
CA LYS A 7 -12.42 1.18 -0.92
C LYS A 7 -13.03 1.20 0.49
N GLU A 8 -13.90 0.25 0.79
CA GLU A 8 -14.49 0.07 2.13
C GLU A 8 -13.42 -0.30 3.15
N ARG A 9 -12.54 -1.26 2.82
CA ARG A 9 -11.39 -1.62 3.67
C ARG A 9 -10.47 -0.43 3.94
N GLU A 10 -10.18 0.40 2.95
CA GLU A 10 -9.36 1.60 3.13
C GLU A 10 -9.98 2.57 4.15
N ILE A 11 -11.30 2.78 4.04
CA ILE A 11 -12.07 3.62 4.96
C ILE A 11 -12.05 3.06 6.39
N GLU A 12 -12.25 1.75 6.54
CA GLU A 12 -12.20 1.07 7.83
C GLU A 12 -10.83 1.19 8.49
N LEU A 13 -9.74 0.97 7.74
CA LEU A 13 -8.38 1.07 8.26
C LEU A 13 -8.03 2.49 8.69
N GLU A 14 -8.38 3.49 7.87
CA GLU A 14 -8.15 4.90 8.20
C GLU A 14 -8.97 5.33 9.44
N SER A 15 -10.23 4.88 9.53
CA SER A 15 -11.08 5.12 10.71
C SER A 15 -10.50 4.50 11.97
N ALA A 16 -10.12 3.22 11.91
CA ALA A 16 -9.51 2.50 13.03
C ALA A 16 -8.18 3.15 13.46
N MET A 17 -7.37 3.60 12.50
CA MET A 17 -6.15 4.35 12.79
C MET A 17 -6.46 5.64 13.56
N TYR A 18 -7.47 6.42 13.15
CA TYR A 18 -7.85 7.64 13.87
C TYR A 18 -8.35 7.33 15.28
N THR A 19 -9.18 6.29 15.44
CA THR A 19 -9.63 5.84 16.77
C THR A 19 -8.46 5.47 17.66
N ASN A 20 -7.48 4.72 17.16
CA ASN A 20 -6.27 4.38 17.91
C ASN A 20 -5.51 5.63 18.35
N CYS A 21 -5.33 6.59 17.46
CA CYS A 21 -4.64 7.86 17.78
C CYS A 21 -5.40 8.66 18.84
N LEU A 22 -6.73 8.72 18.77
CA LEU A 22 -7.55 9.39 19.79
C LEU A 22 -7.45 8.70 21.16
N LEU A 23 -7.46 7.36 21.20
CA LEU A 23 -7.25 6.58 22.43
C LEU A 23 -5.86 6.77 23.03
N LEU A 24 -4.86 7.03 22.18
CA LEU A 24 -3.51 7.41 22.59
C LEU A 24 -3.40 8.87 23.06
N GLY A 25 -4.47 9.67 22.96
CA GLY A 25 -4.50 11.06 23.40
C GLY A 25 -4.13 12.08 22.33
N MET A 26 -4.28 11.75 21.03
CA MET A 26 -4.11 12.73 19.95
C MET A 26 -5.12 13.87 20.07
N ASP A 27 -4.67 15.11 19.88
CA ASP A 27 -5.57 16.26 19.76
C ASP A 27 -6.49 16.09 18.53
N PRO A 28 -7.83 16.06 18.72
CA PRO A 28 -8.80 15.94 17.64
C PRO A 28 -8.64 17.00 16.53
N ASN A 29 -8.10 18.18 16.85
CA ASN A 29 -7.91 19.26 15.88
C ASN A 29 -6.89 18.90 14.79
N ILE A 30 -5.92 18.04 15.10
CA ILE A 30 -4.89 17.57 14.14
C ILE A 30 -5.54 16.78 13.00
N ILE A 31 -6.61 16.04 13.28
CA ILE A 31 -7.32 15.20 12.30
C ILE A 31 -8.62 15.85 11.77
N GLY A 32 -8.79 17.15 12.02
CA GLY A 32 -9.89 17.94 11.48
C GLY A 32 -11.26 17.70 12.12
N LEU A 33 -11.31 17.13 13.34
CA LEU A 33 -12.56 16.89 14.06
C LEU A 33 -13.23 18.18 14.58
N GLY A 34 -12.50 19.29 14.69
CA GLY A 34 -13.00 20.55 15.24
C GLY A 34 -14.11 21.25 14.43
N ALA A 35 -14.48 20.74 13.25
CA ALA A 35 -15.47 21.36 12.36
C ALA A 35 -16.63 20.42 11.92
N SER A 36 -16.67 19.17 12.39
CA SER A 36 -17.71 18.19 11.97
C SER A 36 -18.13 17.27 13.12
N ASN A 37 -19.27 16.58 12.98
CA ASN A 37 -20.02 15.81 13.99
C ASN A 37 -19.26 14.63 14.67
N GLY A 38 -18.09 14.87 15.26
CA GLY A 38 -17.36 13.92 16.09
C GLY A 38 -16.70 12.74 15.36
N THR A 39 -16.78 12.66 14.03
CA THR A 39 -16.15 11.60 13.23
C THR A 39 -15.00 12.13 12.37
N PRO A 40 -13.79 11.53 12.41
CA PRO A 40 -12.68 11.93 11.56
C PRO A 40 -13.05 11.79 10.08
N ARG A 41 -12.62 12.75 9.25
CA ARG A 41 -12.84 12.67 7.80
C ARG A 41 -11.89 11.63 7.20
N VAL A 42 -12.44 10.60 6.58
CA VAL A 42 -11.69 9.57 5.86
C VAL A 42 -11.40 9.94 4.41
N GLY A 43 -10.35 9.36 3.82
CA GLY A 43 -9.86 9.59 2.49
C GLY A 43 -8.81 10.71 2.39
N LEU A 44 -8.20 11.11 3.51
CA LEU A 44 -7.21 12.20 3.55
C LEU A 44 -5.87 11.81 2.91
N PHE A 45 -5.67 10.52 2.64
CA PHE A 45 -4.48 9.95 2.03
C PHE A 45 -4.70 9.41 0.62
N ARG A 46 -5.85 9.67 -0.01
CA ARG A 46 -6.07 9.34 -1.44
C ARG A 46 -5.14 10.10 -2.37
N HIS A 47 -4.67 11.26 -1.91
CA HIS A 47 -3.67 12.08 -2.56
C HIS A 47 -2.50 12.33 -1.60
N SER A 48 -1.39 12.83 -2.14
CA SER A 48 -0.21 13.19 -1.35
C SER A 48 -0.59 14.11 -0.19
N ASN A 49 -0.31 13.70 1.05
CA ASN A 49 -0.58 14.52 2.24
C ASN A 49 0.56 14.41 3.28
N PRO A 50 1.77 14.92 2.95
CA PRO A 50 2.92 14.84 3.84
C PRO A 50 2.69 15.54 5.18
N LYS A 51 2.00 16.68 5.20
CA LYS A 51 1.78 17.47 6.41
C LYS A 51 1.05 16.67 7.50
N LEU A 52 -0.08 16.04 7.15
CA LEU A 52 -0.80 15.19 8.09
C LEU A 52 -0.04 13.89 8.36
N GLY A 53 0.54 13.29 7.33
CA GLY A 53 1.30 12.04 7.46
C GLY A 53 2.47 12.18 8.45
N GLU A 54 3.26 13.24 8.33
CA GLU A 54 4.39 13.54 9.23
C GLU A 54 3.91 13.79 10.68
N GLN A 55 2.80 14.51 10.88
CA GLN A 55 2.20 14.71 12.20
C GLN A 55 1.74 13.38 12.85
N LEU A 56 1.05 12.53 12.08
CA LEU A 56 0.61 11.22 12.58
C LEU A 56 1.81 10.32 12.90
N LEU A 57 2.81 10.26 12.02
CA LEU A 57 4.03 9.48 12.23
C LEU A 57 4.77 9.95 13.48
N TYR A 58 4.99 11.26 13.63
CA TYR A 58 5.63 11.81 14.81
C TYR A 58 4.86 11.45 16.10
N PHE A 59 3.55 11.65 16.11
CA PHE A 59 2.70 11.34 17.27
C PHE A 59 2.75 9.86 17.65
N ILE A 60 2.51 8.97 16.68
CA ILE A 60 2.42 7.52 16.93
C ILE A 60 3.76 6.99 17.42
N LEU A 61 4.84 7.34 16.74
CA LEU A 61 6.18 6.89 17.12
C LEU A 61 6.63 7.49 18.44
N SER A 62 6.23 8.73 18.75
CA SER A 62 6.52 9.32 20.07
C SER A 62 5.78 8.66 21.21
N SER A 63 4.52 8.29 20.98
CA SER A 63 3.73 7.51 21.94
C SER A 63 4.38 6.15 22.21
N LEU A 64 4.90 5.50 21.16
CA LEU A 64 5.55 4.19 21.25
C LEU A 64 6.93 4.25 21.93
N ARG A 65 7.77 5.22 21.57
CA ARG A 65 9.14 5.37 22.10
C ARG A 65 9.17 5.92 23.52
N GLY A 66 8.14 6.69 23.89
CA GLY A 66 8.08 7.42 25.14
C GLY A 66 8.92 8.70 25.14
N PRO A 67 8.71 9.62 26.10
CA PRO A 67 9.24 10.99 26.02
C PRO A 67 10.76 11.08 25.91
N ALA A 68 11.48 10.25 26.68
CA ALA A 68 12.95 10.31 26.75
C ALA A 68 13.62 9.86 25.44
N GLN A 69 13.13 8.78 24.82
CA GLN A 69 13.69 8.29 23.57
C GLN A 69 13.22 9.13 22.39
N SER A 70 11.96 9.57 22.37
CA SER A 70 11.46 10.42 21.28
C SER A 70 12.17 11.77 21.17
N ALA A 71 12.50 12.38 22.32
CA ALA A 71 13.28 13.62 22.32
C ALA A 71 14.65 13.46 21.66
N LYS A 72 15.26 12.26 21.74
CA LYS A 72 16.53 11.94 21.07
C LYS A 72 16.31 11.61 19.60
N ASP A 73 15.34 10.75 19.30
CA ASP A 73 15.06 10.28 17.94
C ASP A 73 14.71 11.46 17.02
N PHE A 74 13.91 12.42 17.51
CA PHE A 74 13.42 13.55 16.72
C PHE A 74 14.16 14.87 16.97
N ASP A 75 15.32 14.83 17.63
CA ASP A 75 16.15 16.03 17.85
C ASP A 75 16.46 16.70 16.50
N LYS A 76 16.25 18.02 16.43
CA LYS A 76 16.50 18.89 15.25
C LYS A 76 15.72 18.58 13.97
N VAL A 77 14.98 17.48 13.91
CA VAL A 77 14.14 17.09 12.76
C VAL A 77 12.66 17.35 12.99
N TRP A 78 12.28 17.71 14.22
CA TRP A 78 10.91 18.09 14.58
C TRP A 78 10.89 19.36 15.47
N PRO A 79 9.96 20.32 15.25
CA PRO A 79 9.01 20.38 14.15
C PRO A 79 9.68 20.69 12.80
N ILE A 80 9.03 20.29 11.72
CA ILE A 80 9.56 20.41 10.35
C ILE A 80 9.28 21.81 9.81
N PHE A 81 10.32 22.56 9.46
CA PHE A 81 10.21 23.90 8.87
C PHE A 81 10.60 23.96 7.40
N ASP A 82 11.46 23.03 6.95
CA ASP A 82 11.95 23.00 5.58
C ASP A 82 12.05 21.58 4.99
N SER A 83 12.33 21.53 3.69
CA SER A 83 12.43 20.28 2.94
C SER A 83 13.66 19.43 3.32
N ALA A 84 14.71 20.03 3.87
CA ALA A 84 15.88 19.30 4.34
C ALA A 84 15.53 18.54 5.63
N GLN A 85 14.94 19.22 6.61
CA GLN A 85 14.43 18.60 7.83
C GLN A 85 13.38 17.53 7.54
N SER A 86 12.46 17.76 6.59
CA SER A 86 11.48 16.74 6.16
C SER A 86 12.16 15.47 5.62
N ARG A 87 13.27 15.59 4.87
CA ARG A 87 14.06 14.43 4.42
C ARG A 87 14.72 13.69 5.59
N ASP A 88 15.28 14.43 6.54
CA ASP A 88 15.98 13.83 7.69
C ASP A 88 15.01 13.20 8.68
N PHE A 89 13.85 13.83 8.94
CA PHE A 89 12.73 13.25 9.66
C PHE A 89 12.32 11.89 9.07
N ARG A 90 12.17 11.80 7.74
CA ARG A 90 11.83 10.53 7.09
C ARG A 90 12.89 9.45 7.27
N LYS A 91 14.18 9.81 7.31
CA LYS A 91 15.26 8.84 7.58
C LYS A 91 15.14 8.28 9.00
N VAL A 92 14.87 9.14 9.99
CA VAL A 92 14.63 8.72 11.39
C VAL A 92 13.43 7.77 11.45
N VAL A 93 12.29 8.19 10.89
CA VAL A 93 11.07 7.37 10.83
C VAL A 93 11.34 6.01 10.18
N GLN A 94 12.05 6.01 9.05
CA GLN A 94 12.41 4.78 8.34
C GLN A 94 13.29 3.85 9.21
N GLY A 95 14.24 4.41 9.95
CA GLY A 95 15.08 3.68 10.89
C GLY A 95 14.26 3.01 11.99
N ILE A 96 13.35 3.76 12.62
CA ILE A 96 12.45 3.24 13.67
C ILE A 96 11.57 2.11 13.12
N ILE A 97 10.96 2.29 11.94
CA ILE A 97 10.13 1.24 11.33
C ILE A 97 10.96 -0.01 11.03
N SER A 98 12.17 0.15 10.50
CA SER A 98 13.05 -0.98 10.18
C SER A 98 13.48 -1.75 11.43
N GLU A 99 13.68 -1.05 12.55
CA GLU A 99 13.91 -1.67 13.86
C GLU A 99 12.67 -2.45 14.34
N LEU A 100 11.47 -1.89 14.21
CA LEU A 100 10.25 -2.62 14.59
C LEU A 100 10.02 -3.87 13.72
N GLU A 101 10.35 -3.79 12.42
CA GLU A 101 10.32 -4.95 11.52
C GLU A 101 11.32 -6.04 11.93
N SER A 102 12.53 -5.66 12.38
CA SER A 102 13.57 -6.63 12.77
C SER A 102 13.22 -7.37 14.04
N HIS A 103 12.56 -6.70 15.00
CA HIS A 103 12.04 -7.30 16.23
C HIS A 103 10.73 -8.07 16.03
N GLY A 104 10.15 -8.07 14.82
CA GLY A 104 8.88 -8.73 14.53
C GLY A 104 7.65 -7.99 15.05
N ALA A 105 7.79 -6.76 15.53
CA ALA A 105 6.69 -5.92 16.00
C ALA A 105 5.76 -5.46 14.85
N LEU A 106 6.30 -5.40 13.63
CA LEU A 106 5.57 -5.07 12.41
C LEU A 106 5.84 -6.11 11.30
N PRO A 107 4.90 -6.31 10.36
CA PRO A 107 5.19 -7.01 9.11
C PRO A 107 6.33 -6.34 8.34
N ARG A 108 7.13 -7.13 7.63
CA ARG A 108 8.26 -6.62 6.84
C ARG A 108 7.82 -5.80 5.63
N SER A 109 8.75 -4.97 5.11
CA SER A 109 8.59 -4.18 3.88
C SER A 109 7.66 -2.97 3.97
N ASN A 110 7.52 -2.44 5.18
CA ASN A 110 6.76 -1.25 5.53
C ASN A 110 7.62 0.03 5.46
N SER A 111 8.93 -0.05 5.67
CA SER A 111 9.90 1.07 5.64
C SER A 111 10.20 1.65 4.23
N ARG A 112 9.21 1.69 3.33
CA ARG A 112 9.38 2.15 1.95
C ARG A 112 9.48 3.68 1.86
N VAL A 113 10.64 4.17 1.40
CA VAL A 113 10.94 5.61 1.25
C VAL A 113 9.88 6.36 0.45
N SER A 114 9.40 5.80 -0.67
CA SER A 114 8.41 6.47 -1.52
C SER A 114 7.08 6.70 -0.81
N SER A 115 6.60 5.71 -0.05
CA SER A 115 5.37 5.83 0.74
C SER A 115 5.49 6.87 1.86
N LEU A 116 6.65 6.94 2.51
CA LEU A 116 6.93 7.96 3.53
C LEU A 116 7.08 9.37 2.94
N ALA A 117 7.60 9.48 1.71
CA ALA A 117 7.77 10.77 1.05
C ALA A 117 6.44 11.39 0.60
N THR A 118 5.53 10.59 0.04
CA THR A 118 4.23 11.08 -0.43
C THR A 118 3.15 11.05 0.65
N CYS A 119 3.30 10.21 1.67
CA CYS A 119 2.28 9.97 2.70
C CYS A 119 0.91 9.76 2.06
N CYS A 120 0.79 8.81 1.14
CA CYS A 120 -0.47 8.55 0.44
C CYS A 120 -0.63 7.11 -0.03
N GLY A 121 -1.88 6.78 -0.36
CA GLY A 121 -2.31 5.52 -0.90
C GLY A 121 -2.53 4.43 0.17
N PRO A 122 -3.12 3.30 -0.22
CA PRO A 122 -3.59 2.28 0.71
C PRO A 122 -2.49 1.71 1.61
N ARG A 123 -1.27 1.60 1.10
CA ARG A 123 -0.13 1.05 1.84
C ARG A 123 0.34 1.98 2.97
N PHE A 124 0.23 3.29 2.75
CA PHE A 124 0.59 4.26 3.77
C PHE A 124 -0.46 4.28 4.90
N VAL A 125 -1.75 4.20 4.54
CA VAL A 125 -2.84 4.06 5.51
C VAL A 125 -2.67 2.77 6.32
N GLU A 126 -2.37 1.66 5.65
CA GLU A 126 -2.12 0.37 6.32
C GLU A 126 -0.92 0.46 7.26
N LEU A 127 0.18 1.10 6.86
CA LEU A 127 1.32 1.35 7.74
C LEU A 127 0.94 2.15 8.99
N LEU A 128 0.23 3.27 8.82
CA LEU A 128 -0.22 4.10 9.95
C LEU A 128 -1.14 3.32 10.88
N TRP A 129 -2.06 2.52 10.33
CA TRP A 129 -2.93 1.65 11.12
C TRP A 129 -2.11 0.64 11.93
N GLN A 130 -1.15 -0.06 11.30
CA GLN A 130 -0.27 -1.02 11.98
C GLN A 130 0.55 -0.37 13.10
N LEU A 131 1.13 0.80 12.82
CA LEU A 131 1.89 1.57 13.80
C LEU A 131 1.00 2.02 14.97
N SER A 132 -0.19 2.57 14.68
CA SER A 132 -1.13 3.06 15.70
C SER A 132 -1.64 1.92 16.60
N LEU A 133 -1.93 0.75 16.02
CA LEU A 133 -2.35 -0.43 16.77
C LEU A 133 -1.22 -0.96 17.65
N HIS A 134 -0.01 -1.03 17.11
CA HIS A 134 1.17 -1.46 17.87
C HIS A 134 1.46 -0.50 19.03
N ALA A 135 1.43 0.81 18.77
CA ALA A 135 1.60 1.84 19.78
C ALA A 135 0.51 1.74 20.87
N LEU A 136 -0.76 1.61 20.50
CA LEU A 136 -1.86 1.48 21.46
C LEU A 136 -1.68 0.25 22.36
N ARG A 137 -1.35 -0.90 21.77
CA ARG A 137 -1.10 -2.15 22.51
C ARG A 137 0.06 -2.01 23.49
N GLU A 138 1.14 -1.36 23.08
CA GLU A 138 2.35 -1.23 23.88
C GLU A 138 2.21 -0.17 24.97
N VAL A 139 1.59 0.97 24.67
CA VAL A 139 1.25 1.99 25.67
C VAL A 139 0.30 1.40 26.70
N HIS A 140 -0.78 0.72 26.29
CA HIS A 140 -1.72 0.09 27.22
C HIS A 140 -1.03 -0.94 28.12
N ARG A 141 -0.14 -1.78 27.59
CA ARG A 141 0.65 -2.73 28.38
C ARG A 141 1.50 -2.06 29.46
N ARG A 142 2.13 -0.92 29.14
CA ARG A 142 2.97 -0.18 30.08
C ARG A 142 2.14 0.57 31.13
N THR A 143 1.00 1.13 30.72
CA THR A 143 0.16 1.95 31.59
C THR A 143 -0.71 1.11 32.53
N PHE A 144 -1.19 -0.05 32.06
CA PHE A 144 -2.17 -0.89 32.78
C PHE A 144 -1.70 -2.35 32.92
N PRO A 145 -0.57 -2.62 33.60
CA PRO A 145 -0.02 -3.97 33.68
C PRO A 145 -0.94 -4.97 34.42
N ALA A 146 -1.71 -4.51 35.41
CA ALA A 146 -2.66 -5.35 36.13
C ALA A 146 -3.83 -5.79 35.24
N ASP A 147 -4.35 -4.88 34.41
CA ASP A 147 -5.45 -5.17 33.49
C ASP A 147 -5.00 -6.21 32.45
N VAL A 148 -3.79 -6.03 31.89
CA VAL A 148 -3.21 -6.99 30.93
C VAL A 148 -2.97 -8.37 31.54
N ALA A 149 -2.62 -8.44 32.83
CA ALA A 149 -2.48 -9.72 33.53
C ALA A 149 -3.83 -10.43 33.70
N SER A 150 -4.91 -9.68 33.95
CA SER A 150 -6.27 -10.23 34.09
C SER A 150 -6.93 -10.57 32.75
N ASN A 151 -6.62 -9.81 31.70
CA ASN A 151 -7.17 -9.93 30.36
C ASN A 151 -6.06 -9.74 29.32
N PRO A 152 -5.44 -10.85 28.86
CA PRO A 152 -4.33 -10.79 27.91
C PRO A 152 -4.75 -10.08 26.61
N LEU A 153 -3.94 -9.12 26.19
CA LEU A 153 -4.20 -8.38 24.96
C LEU A 153 -4.14 -9.30 23.72
N PRO A 154 -4.98 -9.08 22.68
CA PRO A 154 -5.04 -9.90 21.46
C PRO A 154 -3.67 -10.15 20.79
N ALA A 155 -3.47 -11.24 20.05
CA ALA A 155 -2.17 -11.51 19.41
C ALA A 155 -1.68 -10.33 18.52
N SER A 156 -0.36 -10.17 18.38
CA SER A 156 0.18 -9.11 17.52
C SER A 156 -0.17 -9.38 16.05
N LEU A 157 -0.15 -8.34 15.20
CA LEU A 157 -0.44 -8.51 13.77
C LEU A 157 0.49 -9.51 13.09
N THR A 158 1.77 -9.49 13.47
CA THR A 158 2.77 -10.42 12.95
C THR A 158 2.44 -11.86 13.38
N ASP A 159 2.02 -12.07 14.64
CA ASP A 159 1.64 -13.40 15.14
C ASP A 159 0.42 -13.94 14.39
N VAL A 160 -0.60 -13.12 14.18
CA VAL A 160 -1.81 -13.51 13.41
C VAL A 160 -1.43 -13.90 11.98
N ALA A 161 -0.57 -13.11 11.34
CA ALA A 161 -0.08 -13.44 9.99
C ALA A 161 0.68 -14.77 9.97
N PHE A 162 1.53 -15.03 10.95
CA PHE A 162 2.27 -16.30 11.07
C PHE A 162 1.35 -17.49 11.33
N GLN A 163 0.34 -17.35 12.19
CA GLN A 163 -0.62 -18.41 12.49
C GLN A 163 -1.34 -18.93 11.24
N HIS A 164 -1.63 -18.06 10.28
CA HIS A 164 -2.33 -18.43 9.05
C HIS A 164 -1.40 -18.72 7.86
N ALA A 165 -0.11 -18.40 7.95
CA ALA A 165 0.83 -18.50 6.84
C ALA A 165 0.94 -19.92 6.25
N ALA A 166 0.98 -20.95 7.11
CA ALA A 166 1.08 -22.34 6.68
C ALA A 166 -0.14 -22.77 5.84
N THR A 167 -1.33 -22.31 6.22
CA THR A 167 -2.60 -22.59 5.52
C THR A 167 -2.73 -21.79 4.23
N LEU A 168 -2.23 -20.55 4.20
CA LEU A 168 -2.31 -19.66 3.04
C LEU A 168 -1.30 -20.01 1.94
N LEU A 169 -0.16 -20.61 2.29
CA LEU A 169 0.90 -20.92 1.32
C LEU A 169 0.43 -21.87 0.18
N PRO A 170 -0.23 -23.02 0.44
CA PRO A 170 -0.77 -23.88 -0.61
C PRO A 170 -1.80 -23.16 -1.50
N VAL A 171 -2.70 -22.38 -0.89
CA VAL A 171 -3.73 -21.61 -1.61
C VAL A 171 -3.10 -20.59 -2.56
N THR A 172 -2.06 -19.90 -2.09
CA THR A 172 -1.34 -18.89 -2.87
C THR A 172 -0.58 -19.55 -4.03
N LYS A 173 0.11 -20.67 -3.79
CA LYS A 173 0.76 -21.47 -4.85
C LYS A 173 -0.24 -21.94 -5.90
N ALA A 174 -1.39 -22.45 -5.47
CA ALA A 174 -2.45 -22.89 -6.38
C ALA A 174 -3.00 -21.73 -7.23
N ARG A 175 -3.21 -20.56 -6.64
CA ARG A 175 -3.67 -19.37 -7.36
C ARG A 175 -2.66 -18.88 -8.40
N ILE A 176 -1.37 -18.82 -8.04
CA ILE A 176 -0.30 -18.47 -8.99
C ILE A 176 -0.27 -19.46 -10.15
N ALA A 177 -0.37 -20.77 -9.88
CA ALA A 177 -0.39 -21.78 -10.92
C ALA A 177 -1.62 -21.63 -11.85
N LEU A 178 -2.79 -21.31 -11.29
CA LEU A 178 -4.00 -21.05 -12.06
C LEU A 178 -3.85 -19.82 -12.98
N GLU A 179 -3.39 -18.69 -12.44
CA GLU A 179 -3.20 -17.48 -13.23
C GLU A 179 -2.12 -17.66 -14.31
N ARG A 180 -1.05 -18.41 -14.02
CA ARG A 180 -0.04 -18.79 -15.02
C ARG A 180 -0.66 -19.61 -16.16
N ARG A 181 -1.52 -20.59 -15.86
CA ARG A 181 -2.20 -21.39 -16.89
C ARG A 181 -3.13 -20.54 -17.76
N ARG A 182 -3.90 -19.64 -17.14
CA ARG A 182 -4.77 -18.69 -17.86
C ARG A 182 -3.96 -17.79 -18.78
N PHE A 183 -2.87 -17.23 -18.28
CA PHE A 183 -1.97 -16.38 -19.05
C PHE A 183 -1.42 -17.12 -20.28
N LEU A 184 -0.89 -18.34 -20.08
CA LEU A 184 -0.34 -19.14 -21.18
C LEU A 184 -1.39 -19.48 -22.24
N LYS A 185 -2.61 -19.88 -21.83
CA LYS A 185 -3.70 -20.15 -22.77
C LYS A 185 -4.09 -18.91 -23.59
N ASN A 186 -4.16 -17.74 -22.93
CA ASN A 186 -4.46 -16.49 -23.60
C ASN A 186 -3.34 -16.09 -24.57
N ALA A 187 -2.08 -16.27 -24.18
CA ALA A 187 -0.92 -16.00 -25.03
C ALA A 187 -0.92 -16.91 -26.27
N GLU A 188 -1.16 -18.20 -26.11
CA GLU A 188 -1.27 -19.16 -27.22
C GLU A 188 -2.39 -18.77 -28.20
N THR A 189 -3.56 -18.42 -27.66
CA THR A 189 -4.70 -17.95 -28.47
C THR A 189 -4.35 -16.67 -29.25
N ALA A 190 -3.62 -15.74 -28.61
CA ALA A 190 -3.19 -14.51 -29.26
C ALA A 190 -2.18 -14.77 -30.38
N VAL A 191 -1.21 -15.67 -30.16
CA VAL A 191 -0.23 -16.09 -31.19
C VAL A 191 -0.92 -16.75 -32.37
N GLN A 192 -1.87 -17.67 -32.13
CA GLN A 192 -2.63 -18.33 -33.18
C GLN A 192 -3.43 -17.32 -34.02
N ARG A 193 -4.11 -16.37 -33.36
CA ARG A 193 -4.82 -15.30 -34.06
C ARG A 193 -3.85 -14.46 -34.87
N GLN A 194 -2.74 -14.00 -34.29
CA GLN A 194 -1.75 -13.20 -35.00
C GLN A 194 -1.21 -13.91 -36.26
N ALA A 195 -0.92 -15.21 -36.16
CA ALA A 195 -0.49 -16.01 -37.30
C ALA A 195 -1.58 -16.09 -38.39
N MET A 196 -2.84 -16.33 -38.01
CA MET A 196 -3.96 -16.36 -38.93
C MET A 196 -4.15 -15.01 -39.66
N TRP A 197 -4.15 -13.90 -38.93
CA TRP A 197 -4.27 -12.56 -39.50
C TRP A 197 -3.07 -12.22 -40.41
N SER A 198 -1.86 -12.61 -40.02
CA SER A 198 -0.65 -12.40 -40.84
C SER A 198 -0.73 -13.17 -42.16
N ASN A 199 -1.16 -14.43 -42.13
CA ASN A 199 -1.31 -15.26 -43.32
C ASN A 199 -2.36 -14.67 -44.27
N LEU A 200 -3.54 -14.30 -43.75
CA LEU A 200 -4.59 -13.66 -44.55
C LEU A 200 -4.12 -12.34 -45.18
N ALA A 201 -3.39 -11.52 -44.43
CA ALA A 201 -2.82 -10.28 -44.95
C ALA A 201 -1.80 -10.55 -46.07
N HIS A 202 -0.98 -11.60 -45.94
CA HIS A 202 -0.05 -12.00 -47.00
C HIS A 202 -0.77 -12.48 -48.26
N GLU A 203 -1.81 -13.31 -48.11
CA GLU A 203 -2.64 -13.79 -49.23
C GLU A 203 -3.31 -12.62 -49.96
N MET A 204 -4.00 -11.74 -49.24
CA MET A 204 -4.63 -10.54 -49.83
C MET A 204 -3.62 -9.64 -50.54
N THR A 205 -2.43 -9.46 -49.96
CA THR A 205 -1.36 -8.65 -50.57
C THR A 205 -0.86 -9.31 -51.86
N ALA A 206 -0.75 -10.63 -51.89
CA ALA A 206 -0.31 -11.37 -53.07
C ALA A 206 -1.35 -11.30 -54.19
N GLU A 207 -2.64 -11.50 -53.90
CA GLU A 207 -3.72 -11.36 -54.88
C GLU A 207 -3.79 -9.95 -55.46
N PHE A 208 -3.73 -8.93 -54.60
CA PHE A 208 -3.73 -7.53 -55.05
C PHE A 208 -2.56 -7.23 -55.99
N ARG A 209 -1.35 -7.70 -55.65
CA ARG A 209 -0.18 -7.56 -56.53
C ARG A 209 -0.38 -8.29 -57.87
N GLY A 210 -1.02 -9.46 -57.85
CA GLY A 210 -1.40 -10.20 -59.05
C GLY A 210 -2.32 -9.39 -59.97
N LEU A 211 -3.40 -8.81 -59.41
CA LEU A 211 -4.34 -7.96 -60.13
C LEU A 211 -3.65 -6.73 -60.74
N CYS A 212 -2.78 -6.05 -59.99
CA CYS A 212 -2.01 -4.93 -60.53
C CYS A 212 -1.12 -5.34 -61.71
N ALA A 213 -0.50 -6.53 -61.65
CA ALA A 213 0.32 -7.04 -62.74
C ALA A 213 -0.50 -7.37 -63.99
N GLU A 214 -1.70 -7.94 -63.82
CA GLU A 214 -2.64 -8.16 -64.94
C GLU A 214 -3.12 -6.86 -65.56
N GLU A 215 -3.49 -5.87 -64.74
CA GLU A 215 -3.91 -4.54 -65.23
C GLU A 215 -2.82 -3.90 -66.10
N VAL A 216 -1.56 -3.96 -65.67
CA VAL A 216 -0.41 -3.45 -66.45
C VAL A 216 -0.27 -4.21 -67.77
N LYS A 217 -0.36 -5.54 -67.77
CA LYS A 217 -0.32 -6.34 -69.00
C LYS A 217 -1.46 -5.97 -69.95
N TRP A 218 -2.68 -5.81 -69.43
CA TRP A 218 -3.85 -5.48 -70.22
C TRP A 218 -3.71 -4.11 -70.90
N LYS A 219 -3.17 -3.13 -70.16
CA LYS A 219 -2.84 -1.81 -70.71
C LYS A 219 -1.76 -1.87 -71.80
N LEU A 220 -0.76 -2.75 -71.68
CA LEU A 220 0.30 -2.91 -72.69
C LEU A 220 -0.16 -3.60 -73.98
N VAL A 221 -1.20 -4.45 -73.91
CA VAL A 221 -1.74 -5.18 -75.07
C VAL A 221 -2.77 -4.36 -75.85
N ASN A 222 -3.42 -3.39 -75.21
CA ASN A 222 -4.48 -2.54 -75.81
C ASN A 222 -4.03 -1.09 -76.06
N ILE A 223 -2.73 -0.87 -76.25
CA ILE A 223 -2.11 0.34 -76.80
C ILE A 223 -1.42 -0.07 -78.11
#